data_AF-A0AAE3C4R3-F1
#
_entry.id   AF-A0AAE3C4R3-F1
#
_cell.length_a   1.000
_cell.length_b   1.000
_cell.length_c   1.000
_cell.angle_alpha   90.00
_cell.angle_beta   90.00
_cell.angle_gamma   90.00
#
_symmetry.space_group_name_H-M   'P 1'
#
loop_
_entity.id
_entity.type
_entity.pdbx_description
1 polymer ?
#
loop_
_entity_poly.entity_id
_entity_poly.type
_entity_poly.pdbx_seq_one_letter_code
_entity_poly.pdbx_strand_id
1 'polypeptide(L)'
;MDSENFRMNGYKILNAPHGFPDTKNLIEANIVGVKSKASIYGPVYSKKVISYALNFISDKTGEGVSEKIETLEQLAEYLLSKTDKYPTSYCSIVYADIKTEVELQGEVGAATRIGEMGWWRGFKGDPAERNVNVEKLLLDVYNASISLKLCPKEFGYKVNSDGTADLLLPSCYYKDACLRAFSENILRRVDGRMMCPVVSSLCQFFKFSSGYDWDYDLIEFNKPHCIAKAYML
;
A
#
# COMPACT_ATOMS: atom_id res chain seq x y z
N MET A 1 -19.74 -12.21 23.75
CA MET A 1 -18.88 -12.61 22.63
C MET A 1 -18.71 -11.39 21.75
N ASP A 2 -17.53 -10.77 21.78
CA ASP A 2 -17.24 -9.55 21.04
C ASP A 2 -17.35 -9.79 19.53
N SER A 3 -18.04 -8.89 18.83
CA SER A 3 -18.28 -8.94 17.39
C SER A 3 -17.00 -8.98 16.54
N GLU A 4 -15.85 -8.63 17.12
CA GLU A 4 -14.53 -8.74 16.47
C GLU A 4 -14.08 -10.19 16.28
N ASN A 5 -14.35 -11.08 17.23
CA ASN A 5 -13.92 -12.49 17.14
C ASN A 5 -14.75 -13.30 16.13
N PHE A 6 -15.99 -12.90 15.82
CA PHE A 6 -16.86 -13.65 14.91
C PHE A 6 -16.44 -13.50 13.44
N ARG A 7 -15.86 -12.36 13.04
CA ARG A 7 -15.51 -12.05 11.64
C ARG A 7 -14.15 -12.61 11.19
N MET A 8 -13.32 -13.06 12.12
CA MET A 8 -12.05 -13.74 11.78
C MET A 8 -12.22 -15.23 11.51
N ASN A 9 -13.42 -15.80 11.72
CA ASN A 9 -13.70 -17.20 11.47
C ASN A 9 -13.47 -17.56 9.99
N GLY A 10 -12.58 -18.52 9.75
CA GLY A 10 -12.24 -19.01 8.41
C GLY A 10 -11.01 -18.38 7.77
N TYR A 11 -10.40 -17.36 8.40
CA TYR A 11 -9.10 -16.83 7.98
C TYR A 11 -7.95 -17.56 8.69
N LYS A 12 -6.89 -17.87 7.96
CA LYS A 12 -5.59 -18.20 8.52
C LYS A 12 -4.89 -16.89 8.89
N ILE A 13 -4.62 -16.69 10.18
CA ILE A 13 -3.96 -15.49 10.70
C ILE A 13 -2.45 -15.73 10.78
N LEU A 14 -1.69 -14.86 10.14
CA LEU A 14 -0.24 -14.80 10.21
C LEU A 14 0.18 -13.62 11.11
N ASN A 15 1.18 -13.85 11.96
CA ASN A 15 1.70 -12.87 12.90
C ASN A 15 3.16 -12.55 12.61
N ALA A 16 3.47 -11.29 12.32
CA ALA A 16 4.83 -10.85 12.13
C ALA A 16 5.60 -10.90 13.46
N PRO A 17 6.92 -11.20 13.45
CA PRO A 17 7.74 -11.24 14.67
C PRO A 17 8.00 -9.84 15.25
N HIS A 18 7.72 -8.79 14.47
CA HIS A 18 7.80 -7.38 14.86
C HIS A 18 6.40 -6.80 15.07
N GLY A 19 6.31 -5.70 15.82
CA GLY A 19 5.05 -5.01 16.06
C GLY A 19 4.56 -4.27 14.81
N PHE A 20 4.82 -2.98 14.75
CA PHE A 20 4.44 -2.17 13.59
C PHE A 20 5.51 -2.26 12.49
N PRO A 21 5.17 -2.12 11.19
CA PRO A 21 6.17 -2.03 10.13
C PRO A 21 7.22 -0.96 10.42
N ASP A 22 8.46 -1.21 9.99
CA ASP A 22 9.56 -0.27 10.16
C ASP A 22 9.29 1.00 9.34
N THR A 23 9.13 2.13 10.03
CA THR A 23 8.77 3.41 9.40
C THR A 23 9.82 3.86 8.40
N LYS A 24 11.11 3.64 8.66
CA LYS A 24 12.18 4.01 7.73
C LYS A 24 12.07 3.21 6.45
N ASN A 25 11.95 1.89 6.56
CA ASN A 25 11.82 1.02 5.40
C ASN A 25 10.56 1.36 4.59
N LEU A 26 9.44 1.71 5.24
CA LEU A 26 8.23 2.15 4.53
C LEU A 26 8.42 3.49 3.82
N ILE A 27 9.08 4.48 4.44
CA ILE A 27 9.41 5.74 3.77
C ILE A 27 10.25 5.44 2.52
N GLU A 28 11.34 4.69 2.67
CA GLU A 28 12.24 4.35 1.56
C GLU A 28 11.51 3.61 0.43
N ALA A 29 10.69 2.60 0.76
CA ALA A 29 9.93 1.84 -0.22
C ALA A 29 8.94 2.71 -1.01
N ASN A 30 8.23 3.62 -0.32
CA ASN A 30 7.30 4.55 -0.98
C ASN A 30 8.04 5.59 -1.83
N ILE A 31 9.19 6.11 -1.38
CA ILE A 31 10.01 7.04 -2.18
C ILE A 31 10.51 6.37 -3.47
N VAL A 32 10.91 5.10 -3.41
CA VAL A 32 11.27 4.33 -4.61
C VAL A 32 10.08 4.24 -5.58
N GLY A 33 8.87 3.99 -5.09
CA GLY A 33 7.65 3.99 -5.91
C GLY A 33 7.38 5.35 -6.58
N VAL A 34 7.49 6.44 -5.81
CA VAL A 34 7.34 7.81 -6.34
C VAL A 34 8.40 8.11 -7.40
N LYS A 35 9.66 7.70 -7.20
CA LYS A 35 10.73 7.88 -8.20
C LYS A 35 10.44 7.12 -9.50
N SER A 36 9.91 5.89 -9.41
CA SER A 36 9.48 5.11 -10.59
C SER A 36 8.49 5.92 -11.42
N LYS A 37 7.48 6.50 -10.78
CA LYS A 37 6.44 7.29 -11.44
C LYS A 37 6.95 8.63 -11.96
N ALA A 38 7.82 9.30 -11.21
CA ALA A 38 8.47 10.53 -11.64
C ALA A 38 9.33 10.33 -12.90
N SER A 39 9.87 9.14 -13.14
CA SER A 39 10.56 8.83 -14.40
C SER A 39 9.63 8.83 -15.62
N ILE A 40 8.32 8.65 -15.41
CA ILE A 40 7.30 8.62 -16.45
C ILE A 40 6.67 10.01 -16.64
N TYR A 41 6.30 10.68 -15.54
CA TYR A 41 5.60 11.97 -15.58
C TYR A 41 6.53 13.19 -15.49
N GLY A 42 7.82 12.96 -15.24
CA GLY A 42 8.82 14.00 -15.07
C GLY A 42 8.81 14.68 -13.69
N PRO A 43 9.63 15.74 -13.51
CA PRO A 43 9.86 16.38 -12.21
C PRO A 43 8.62 16.98 -11.54
N VAL A 44 7.57 17.27 -12.31
CA VAL A 44 6.30 17.81 -11.78
C VAL A 44 5.64 16.84 -10.80
N TYR A 45 5.79 15.53 -11.03
CA TYR A 45 5.24 14.50 -10.16
C TYR A 45 5.84 14.58 -8.75
N SER A 46 7.17 14.55 -8.66
CA SER A 46 7.88 14.65 -7.38
C SER A 46 7.54 15.95 -6.65
N LYS A 47 7.46 17.08 -7.36
CA LYS A 47 7.09 18.38 -6.75
C LYS A 47 5.69 18.35 -6.13
N LYS A 48 4.72 17.74 -6.80
CA LYS A 48 3.35 17.58 -6.27
C LYS A 48 3.31 16.64 -5.07
N VAL A 49 4.00 15.50 -5.15
CA VAL A 49 4.09 14.56 -4.03
C VAL A 49 4.71 15.23 -2.80
N ILE A 50 5.82 15.95 -2.96
CA ILE A 50 6.46 16.69 -1.86
C ILE A 50 5.45 17.68 -1.26
N SER A 51 4.82 18.51 -2.08
CA SER A 51 3.84 19.50 -1.59
C SER A 51 2.68 18.86 -0.81
N TYR A 52 2.07 17.80 -1.35
CA TYR A 52 0.95 17.14 -0.69
C TYR A 52 1.35 16.36 0.56
N ALA A 53 2.55 15.76 0.58
CA ALA A 53 3.05 15.07 1.76
C ALA A 53 3.32 16.06 2.90
N LEU A 54 3.93 17.21 2.60
CA LEU A 54 4.19 18.28 3.57
C LEU A 54 2.90 18.86 4.15
N ASN A 55 1.88 19.07 3.33
CA ASN A 55 0.57 19.52 3.83
C ASN A 55 -0.08 18.47 4.73
N PHE A 56 -0.03 17.19 4.34
CA PHE A 56 -0.61 16.11 5.15
C PHE A 56 0.09 15.99 6.52
N ILE A 57 1.42 16.01 6.56
CA ILE A 57 2.16 15.86 7.82
C ILE A 57 2.03 17.12 8.69
N SER A 58 1.95 18.30 8.09
CA SER A 58 1.62 19.56 8.78
C SER A 58 0.26 19.45 9.47
N ASP A 59 -0.79 19.00 8.77
CA ASP A 59 -2.12 18.78 9.35
C ASP A 59 -2.08 17.77 10.52
N LYS A 60 -1.33 16.68 10.38
CA LYS A 60 -1.24 15.61 11.39
C LYS A 60 -0.45 15.99 12.64
N THR A 61 0.56 16.84 12.48
CA THR A 61 1.44 17.25 13.58
C THR A 61 1.04 18.60 14.17
N GLY A 62 0.26 19.42 13.46
CA GLY A 62 -0.02 20.81 13.84
C GLY A 62 1.22 21.72 13.74
N GLU A 63 2.32 21.24 13.16
CA GLU A 63 3.49 22.06 12.84
C GLU A 63 3.32 22.65 11.46
N GLY A 64 3.64 23.93 11.28
CA GLY A 64 3.68 24.51 9.94
C GLY A 64 4.67 23.76 9.04
N VAL A 65 4.46 23.84 7.73
CA VAL A 65 5.41 23.31 6.74
C VAL A 65 6.75 24.04 6.92
N SER A 66 7.72 23.39 7.59
CA SER A 66 9.06 23.94 7.79
C SER A 66 10.00 23.44 6.71
N GLU A 67 10.89 24.33 6.26
CA GLU A 67 11.96 24.13 5.28
C GLU A 67 11.54 24.09 3.81
N LYS A 68 12.43 24.64 2.95
CA LYS A 68 12.37 24.49 1.50
C LYS A 68 12.79 23.06 1.14
N ILE A 69 11.88 22.10 1.32
CA ILE A 69 12.07 20.73 0.87
C ILE A 69 11.78 20.68 -0.63
N GLU A 70 12.79 20.38 -1.43
CA GLU A 70 12.77 20.41 -2.89
C GLU A 70 12.98 19.02 -3.52
N THR A 71 13.53 18.07 -2.75
CA THR A 71 13.80 16.70 -3.22
C THR A 71 13.07 15.63 -2.40
N LEU A 72 12.96 14.43 -2.98
CA LEU A 72 12.34 13.29 -2.31
C LEU A 72 13.20 12.74 -1.16
N GLU A 73 14.52 12.92 -1.25
CA GLU A 73 15.47 12.58 -0.18
C GLU A 73 15.28 13.50 1.02
N GLN A 74 15.19 14.82 0.79
CA GLN A 74 14.90 15.80 1.85
C GLN A 74 13.53 15.52 2.50
N LEU A 75 12.52 15.14 1.70
CA LEU A 75 11.23 14.71 2.22
C LEU A 75 11.37 13.47 3.11
N ALA A 76 12.14 12.46 2.70
CA ALA A 76 12.36 11.25 3.50
C ALA A 76 13.01 11.56 4.85
N GLU A 77 14.07 12.37 4.86
CA GLU A 77 14.76 12.83 6.07
C GLU A 77 13.82 13.61 6.99
N TYR A 78 13.04 14.53 6.41
CA TYR A 78 12.05 15.29 7.16
C TYR A 78 10.99 14.38 7.79
N LEU A 79 10.42 13.43 7.05
CA LEU A 79 9.40 12.52 7.58
C LEU A 79 9.95 11.59 8.66
N LEU A 80 11.22 11.20 8.57
CA LEU A 80 11.93 10.47 9.62
C LEU A 80 12.07 11.31 10.89
N SER A 81 12.34 12.61 10.76
CA SER A 81 12.40 13.51 11.93
C SER A 81 11.04 13.68 12.65
N LYS A 82 9.93 13.28 12.01
CA LYS A 82 8.57 13.40 12.58
C LYS A 82 8.05 12.13 13.23
N THR A 83 8.80 11.03 13.24
CA THR A 83 8.29 9.73 13.71
C THR A 83 7.95 9.71 15.19
N ASP A 84 8.62 10.50 16.02
CA ASP A 84 8.32 10.58 17.46
C ASP A 84 6.93 11.18 17.72
N LYS A 85 6.50 12.10 16.85
CA LYS A 85 5.21 12.79 16.97
C LYS A 85 4.11 12.10 16.16
N TYR A 86 4.46 11.56 15.00
CA TYR A 86 3.55 10.87 14.11
C TYR A 86 4.24 9.61 13.55
N PRO A 87 4.13 8.46 14.25
CA PRO A 87 4.85 7.22 13.92
C PRO A 87 4.58 6.70 12.50
N THR A 88 3.44 7.07 11.91
CA THR A 88 3.02 6.68 10.55
C THR A 88 3.30 7.77 9.52
N SER A 89 4.39 8.54 9.67
CA SER A 89 4.72 9.66 8.76
C SER A 89 4.80 9.28 7.28
N TYR A 90 5.12 8.03 6.95
CA TYR A 90 5.02 7.49 5.58
C TYR A 90 3.62 7.55 4.96
N CYS A 91 2.54 7.62 5.76
CA CYS A 91 1.18 7.81 5.26
C CYS A 91 1.04 9.11 4.46
N SER A 92 1.86 10.12 4.76
CA SER A 92 1.90 11.35 3.98
C SER A 92 2.30 11.10 2.52
N ILE A 93 3.28 10.22 2.28
CA ILE A 93 3.74 9.87 0.93
C ILE A 93 2.65 9.10 0.19
N VAL A 94 2.02 8.12 0.85
CA VAL A 94 0.95 7.31 0.22
C VAL A 94 -0.23 8.19 -0.18
N TYR A 95 -0.70 9.06 0.71
CA TYR A 95 -1.76 10.01 0.38
C TYR A 95 -1.35 10.97 -0.74
N ALA A 96 -0.14 11.51 -0.67
CA ALA A 96 0.38 12.44 -1.67
C ALA A 96 0.52 11.79 -3.06
N ASP A 97 0.93 10.53 -3.10
CA ASP A 97 1.01 9.72 -4.31
C ASP A 97 -0.38 9.50 -4.93
N ILE A 98 -1.37 9.12 -4.10
CA ILE A 98 -2.77 8.99 -4.53
C ILE A 98 -3.28 10.30 -5.12
N LYS A 99 -3.11 11.40 -4.38
CA LYS A 99 -3.60 12.72 -4.78
C LYS A 99 -2.92 13.23 -6.07
N THR A 100 -1.62 12.99 -6.20
CA THR A 100 -0.86 13.40 -7.38
C THR A 100 -1.31 12.65 -8.62
N GLU A 101 -1.52 11.33 -8.54
CA GLU A 101 -2.00 10.56 -9.70
C GLU A 101 -3.41 10.98 -10.11
N VAL A 102 -4.32 11.16 -9.14
CA VAL A 102 -5.70 11.60 -9.42
C VAL A 102 -5.70 12.98 -10.10
N GLU A 103 -4.82 13.89 -9.69
CA GLU A 103 -4.73 15.20 -10.31
C GLU A 103 -4.13 15.15 -11.74
N LEU A 104 -3.09 14.35 -11.95
CA LEU A 104 -2.39 14.31 -13.24
C LEU A 104 -3.10 13.47 -14.30
N GLN A 105 -3.82 12.42 -13.90
CA GLN A 105 -4.47 11.50 -14.83
C GLN A 105 -6.00 11.55 -14.78
N GLY A 106 -6.56 12.38 -13.88
CA GLY A 106 -7.96 12.24 -13.46
C GLY A 106 -8.16 10.96 -12.64
N GLU A 107 -9.42 10.64 -12.30
CA GLU A 107 -9.78 9.38 -11.64
C GLU A 107 -9.38 8.13 -12.47
N VAL A 108 -9.08 8.34 -13.77
CA VAL A 108 -8.83 7.33 -14.80
C VAL A 108 -7.39 6.76 -14.79
N GLY A 109 -6.45 7.30 -14.00
CA GLY A 109 -5.08 6.77 -14.00
C GLY A 109 -4.48 6.36 -12.65
N ALA A 110 -5.01 6.88 -11.54
CA ALA A 110 -4.49 6.62 -10.20
C ALA A 110 -4.39 5.13 -9.85
N ALA A 111 -5.36 4.32 -10.26
CA ALA A 111 -5.37 2.89 -9.93
C ALA A 111 -4.25 2.06 -10.57
N THR A 112 -3.71 2.47 -11.71
CA THR A 112 -2.84 1.59 -12.51
C THR A 112 -1.44 1.43 -11.94
N ARG A 113 -0.97 2.38 -11.13
CA ARG A 113 0.45 2.44 -10.68
C ARG A 113 0.65 2.61 -9.18
N ILE A 114 -0.41 2.83 -8.39
CA ILE A 114 -0.34 3.03 -6.92
C ILE A 114 0.10 1.78 -6.12
N GLY A 115 0.39 0.66 -6.80
CA GLY A 115 0.99 -0.54 -6.19
C GLY A 115 2.48 -0.76 -6.52
N GLU A 116 3.12 0.08 -7.35
CA GLU A 116 4.53 -0.09 -7.75
C GLU A 116 5.48 0.22 -6.60
N MET A 117 5.51 -0.66 -5.60
CA MET A 117 6.64 -0.74 -4.71
C MET A 117 7.83 -1.25 -5.55
N GLY A 118 8.82 -0.40 -5.81
CA GLY A 118 9.92 -0.74 -6.74
C GLY A 118 10.89 -1.82 -6.24
N TRP A 119 10.75 -2.28 -4.99
CA TRP A 119 11.53 -3.38 -4.39
C TRP A 119 11.32 -4.76 -5.06
N TRP A 120 10.21 -5.00 -5.78
CA TRP A 120 9.93 -6.30 -6.39
C TRP A 120 10.77 -6.57 -7.64
N ARG A 121 11.32 -5.52 -8.28
CA ARG A 121 12.15 -5.63 -9.50
C ARG A 121 13.46 -6.41 -9.28
N GLY A 122 13.86 -6.64 -8.02
CA GLY A 122 15.05 -7.43 -7.66
C GLY A 122 14.80 -8.94 -7.58
N PHE A 123 13.54 -9.38 -7.48
CA PHE A 123 13.21 -10.80 -7.56
C PHE A 123 13.27 -11.22 -9.04
N LYS A 124 13.72 -12.45 -9.33
CA LYS A 124 13.67 -13.04 -10.69
C LYS A 124 12.75 -14.26 -10.61
N GLY A 125 11.49 -14.10 -11.00
CA GLY A 125 10.56 -15.20 -11.22
C GLY A 125 10.66 -15.66 -12.66
N ASP A 126 10.76 -16.97 -12.87
CA ASP A 126 10.68 -17.59 -14.20
C ASP A 126 9.20 -17.92 -14.48
N PRO A 127 8.53 -17.24 -15.43
CA PRO A 127 7.10 -17.43 -15.70
C PRO A 127 6.91 -18.68 -16.55
N ALA A 128 7.00 -19.85 -15.93
CA ALA A 128 6.55 -21.09 -16.54
C ALA A 128 5.06 -21.29 -16.24
N GLU A 129 4.31 -21.83 -17.20
CA GLU A 129 2.94 -22.36 -17.02
C GLU A 129 2.87 -23.19 -15.73
N ARG A 130 2.27 -22.62 -14.69
CA ARG A 130 2.24 -23.21 -13.35
C ARG A 130 0.81 -23.27 -12.89
N ASN A 131 0.38 -24.44 -12.44
CA ASN A 131 -0.74 -24.55 -11.51
C ASN A 131 -0.49 -23.56 -10.36
N VAL A 132 -1.20 -22.43 -10.37
CA VAL A 132 -0.92 -21.33 -9.46
C VAL A 132 -1.35 -21.73 -8.07
N ASN A 133 -0.38 -21.94 -7.18
CA ASN A 133 -0.66 -22.17 -5.77
C ASN A 133 -0.79 -20.81 -5.06
N VAL A 134 -2.03 -20.33 -4.94
CA VAL A 134 -2.36 -19.03 -4.34
C VAL A 134 -1.90 -18.93 -2.89
N GLU A 135 -2.04 -20.02 -2.13
CA GLU A 135 -1.55 -20.07 -0.74
C GLU A 135 -0.03 -19.87 -0.68
N LYS A 136 0.72 -20.52 -1.58
CA LYS A 136 2.17 -20.32 -1.68
C LYS A 136 2.51 -18.86 -2.01
N LEU A 137 1.81 -18.22 -2.95
CA LEU A 137 2.04 -16.82 -3.29
C LEU A 137 1.82 -15.89 -2.09
N LEU A 138 0.78 -16.14 -1.30
CA LEU A 138 0.47 -15.40 -0.08
C LEU A 138 1.56 -15.58 0.98
N LEU A 139 2.06 -16.79 1.16
CA LEU A 139 3.14 -17.08 2.11
C LEU A 139 4.47 -16.48 1.64
N ASP A 140 4.78 -16.53 0.34
CA ASP A 140 5.99 -15.95 -0.24
C ASP A 140 6.01 -14.43 -0.04
N VAL A 141 4.90 -13.74 -0.34
CA VAL A 141 4.83 -12.27 -0.16
C VAL A 141 4.86 -11.87 1.30
N TYR A 142 4.20 -12.65 2.17
CA TYR A 142 4.25 -12.45 3.61
C TYR A 142 5.69 -12.58 4.13
N ASN A 143 6.40 -13.65 3.78
CA ASN A 143 7.79 -13.87 4.20
C ASN A 143 8.74 -12.81 3.65
N ALA A 144 8.56 -12.39 2.39
CA ALA A 144 9.33 -11.28 1.81
C ALA A 144 9.06 -9.96 2.55
N SER A 145 7.81 -9.68 2.91
CA SER A 145 7.47 -8.48 3.67
C SER A 145 8.01 -8.51 5.11
N ILE A 146 8.16 -9.70 5.73
CA ILE A 146 8.83 -9.83 7.03
C ILE A 146 10.31 -9.52 6.92
N SER A 147 11.02 -10.10 5.93
CA SER A 147 12.47 -9.93 5.81
C SER A 147 12.87 -8.46 5.61
N LEU A 148 11.96 -7.69 5.02
CA LEU A 148 12.10 -6.26 4.76
C LEU A 148 11.42 -5.39 5.83
N LYS A 149 10.84 -6.01 6.87
CA LYS A 149 10.12 -5.37 7.99
C LYS A 149 8.96 -4.46 7.55
N LEU A 150 8.33 -4.76 6.41
CA LEU A 150 7.15 -4.04 5.90
C LEU A 150 5.83 -4.74 6.24
N CYS A 151 5.87 -5.97 6.73
CA CYS A 151 4.69 -6.75 7.08
C CYS A 151 3.90 -6.08 8.22
N PRO A 152 2.55 -5.96 8.14
CA PRO A 152 1.74 -5.62 9.30
C PRO A 152 1.90 -6.68 10.40
N LYS A 153 1.59 -6.28 11.65
CA LYS A 153 1.60 -7.19 12.80
C LYS A 153 0.76 -8.44 12.54
N GLU A 154 -0.43 -8.25 11.98
CA GLU A 154 -1.39 -9.30 11.70
C GLU A 154 -1.82 -9.20 10.23
N PHE A 155 -1.83 -10.33 9.56
CA PHE A 155 -2.34 -10.48 8.21
C PHE A 155 -3.15 -11.77 8.14
N GLY A 156 -4.41 -11.67 7.78
CA GLY A 156 -5.28 -12.82 7.59
C GLY A 156 -5.44 -13.13 6.11
N TYR A 157 -5.55 -14.41 5.76
CA TYR A 157 -5.97 -14.80 4.41
C TYR A 157 -6.86 -16.04 4.43
N LYS A 158 -7.66 -16.19 3.38
CA LYS A 158 -8.46 -17.39 3.09
C LYS A 158 -8.39 -17.65 1.60
N VAL A 159 -7.94 -18.85 1.21
CA VAL A 159 -8.01 -19.29 -0.19
C VAL A 159 -9.36 -19.98 -0.41
N ASN A 160 -10.10 -19.48 -1.39
CA ASN A 160 -11.43 -19.97 -1.74
C ASN A 160 -11.34 -21.11 -2.76
N SER A 161 -12.39 -21.93 -2.86
CA SER A 161 -12.46 -23.06 -3.79
C SER A 161 -12.50 -22.66 -5.27
N ASP A 162 -12.83 -21.40 -5.55
CA ASP A 162 -12.83 -20.79 -6.90
C ASP A 162 -11.44 -20.28 -7.33
N GLY A 163 -10.40 -20.50 -6.50
CA GLY A 163 -9.03 -20.04 -6.78
C GLY A 163 -8.78 -18.57 -6.40
N THR A 164 -9.75 -17.88 -5.80
CA THR A 164 -9.57 -16.52 -5.29
C THR A 164 -9.02 -16.52 -3.85
N ALA A 165 -8.54 -15.35 -3.39
CA ALA A 165 -8.09 -15.19 -2.02
C ALA A 165 -8.74 -13.98 -1.34
N ASP A 166 -9.38 -14.21 -0.19
CA ASP A 166 -9.80 -13.12 0.69
C ASP A 166 -8.63 -12.74 1.60
N LEU A 167 -8.32 -11.46 1.65
CA LEU A 167 -7.21 -10.86 2.40
C LEU A 167 -7.80 -9.99 3.50
N LEU A 168 -7.43 -10.27 4.74
CA LEU A 168 -7.86 -9.54 5.93
C LEU A 168 -6.69 -8.73 6.46
N LEU A 169 -6.91 -7.43 6.63
CA LEU A 169 -5.98 -6.49 7.24
C LEU A 169 -6.62 -5.96 8.54
N PRO A 170 -6.39 -6.63 9.70
CA PRO A 170 -6.99 -6.22 10.97
C PRO A 170 -6.59 -4.80 11.36
N SER A 171 -5.31 -4.48 11.23
CA SER A 171 -4.76 -3.15 11.46
C SER A 171 -3.91 -2.72 10.26
N CYS A 172 -4.53 -1.98 9.34
CA CYS A 172 -3.84 -1.48 8.15
C CYS A 172 -2.91 -0.33 8.49
N TYR A 173 -1.64 -0.47 8.18
CA TYR A 173 -0.60 0.52 8.47
C TYR A 173 -0.70 1.78 7.57
N TYR A 174 -1.44 1.72 6.46
CA TYR A 174 -1.77 2.90 5.61
C TYR A 174 -3.13 3.55 5.93
N LYS A 175 -3.75 3.22 7.07
CA LYS A 175 -5.11 3.66 7.43
C LYS A 175 -5.31 5.18 7.30
N ASP A 176 -4.40 5.98 7.83
CA ASP A 176 -4.52 7.44 7.84
C ASP A 176 -4.50 8.06 6.44
N ALA A 177 -3.63 7.54 5.56
CA ALA A 177 -3.55 7.95 4.17
C ALA A 177 -4.86 7.64 3.44
N CYS A 178 -5.33 6.40 3.58
CA CYS A 178 -6.57 5.93 2.94
C CYS A 178 -7.79 6.69 3.46
N LEU A 179 -7.88 6.98 4.76
CA LEU A 179 -8.99 7.75 5.32
C LEU A 179 -9.06 9.17 4.76
N ARG A 180 -7.90 9.85 4.63
CA ARG A 180 -7.86 11.19 4.03
C ARG A 180 -8.24 11.15 2.55
N ALA A 181 -7.70 10.19 1.80
CA ALA A 181 -8.05 10.02 0.39
C ALA A 181 -9.54 9.68 0.21
N PHE A 182 -10.11 8.87 1.10
CA PHE A 182 -11.54 8.53 1.07
C PHE A 182 -12.40 9.75 1.37
N SER A 183 -12.05 10.58 2.37
CA SER A 183 -12.81 11.80 2.70
C SER A 183 -12.81 12.84 1.58
N GLU A 184 -11.77 12.83 0.75
CA GLU A 184 -11.66 13.70 -0.43
C GLU A 184 -12.26 13.06 -1.70
N ASN A 185 -12.88 11.87 -1.60
CA ASN A 185 -13.43 11.08 -2.71
C ASN A 185 -12.40 10.70 -3.80
N ILE A 186 -11.10 10.66 -3.45
CA ILE A 186 -10.00 10.32 -4.36
C ILE A 186 -9.46 8.90 -4.16
N LEU A 187 -10.00 8.13 -3.21
CA LEU A 187 -9.64 6.72 -3.00
C LEU A 187 -10.44 5.78 -3.93
N ARG A 188 -10.45 6.08 -5.23
CA ARG A 188 -11.19 5.33 -6.25
C ARG A 188 -10.31 4.98 -7.43
N ARG A 189 -10.69 3.89 -8.08
CA ARG A 189 -10.16 3.45 -9.36
C ARG A 189 -10.99 4.04 -10.50
N VAL A 190 -10.45 3.89 -11.70
CA VAL A 190 -11.05 4.29 -12.98
C VAL A 190 -12.48 3.77 -13.16
N ASP A 191 -12.70 2.53 -12.75
CA ASP A 191 -13.98 1.82 -12.85
C ASP A 191 -14.90 2.11 -11.65
N GLY A 192 -14.56 3.08 -10.81
CA GLY A 192 -15.32 3.50 -9.65
C GLY A 192 -15.12 2.63 -8.40
N ARG A 193 -14.44 1.48 -8.51
CA ARG A 193 -14.14 0.61 -7.36
C ARG A 193 -13.18 1.29 -6.40
N MET A 194 -13.23 0.89 -5.13
CA MET A 194 -12.32 1.47 -4.12
C MET A 194 -10.90 0.95 -4.31
N MET A 195 -9.92 1.85 -4.15
CA MET A 195 -8.51 1.51 -4.25
C MET A 195 -7.93 1.10 -2.88
N CYS A 196 -7.06 0.09 -2.88
CA CYS A 196 -6.27 -0.34 -1.74
C CYS A 196 -4.78 -0.43 -2.11
N PRO A 197 -3.90 0.47 -1.62
CA PRO A 197 -2.47 0.44 -1.94
C PRO A 197 -1.76 -0.86 -1.53
N VAL A 198 -2.14 -1.43 -0.39
CA VAL A 198 -1.57 -2.71 0.10
C VAL A 198 -1.90 -3.84 -0.87
N VAL A 199 -3.19 -4.00 -1.21
CA VAL A 199 -3.64 -5.11 -2.06
C VAL A 199 -3.23 -4.90 -3.51
N SER A 200 -3.19 -3.66 -3.98
CA SER A 200 -2.61 -3.35 -5.30
C SER A 200 -1.16 -3.80 -5.39
N SER A 201 -0.36 -3.57 -4.34
CA SER A 201 1.03 -4.02 -4.31
C SER A 201 1.17 -5.54 -4.21
N LEU A 202 0.24 -6.21 -3.51
CA LEU A 202 0.16 -7.67 -3.46
C LEU A 202 -0.19 -8.26 -4.83
N CYS A 203 -1.15 -7.68 -5.55
CA CYS A 203 -1.50 -8.13 -6.90
C CYS A 203 -0.31 -7.97 -7.88
N GLN A 204 0.48 -6.91 -7.74
CA GLN A 204 1.72 -6.77 -8.52
C GLN A 204 2.76 -7.85 -8.18
N PHE A 205 2.91 -8.20 -6.90
CA PHE A 205 3.76 -9.33 -6.52
C PHE A 205 3.24 -10.64 -7.11
N PHE A 206 1.94 -10.90 -7.01
CA PHE A 206 1.34 -12.11 -7.59
C PHE A 206 1.55 -12.18 -9.10
N LYS A 207 1.36 -11.06 -9.80
CA LYS A 207 1.67 -10.97 -11.23
C LYS A 207 3.12 -11.31 -11.52
N PHE A 208 4.04 -10.72 -10.76
CA PHE A 208 5.45 -10.97 -10.91
C PHE A 208 5.82 -12.45 -10.67
N SER A 209 5.26 -13.07 -9.63
CA SER A 209 5.60 -14.43 -9.21
C SER A 209 4.89 -15.53 -10.01
N SER A 210 3.68 -15.26 -10.51
CA SER A 210 2.85 -16.23 -11.22
C SER A 210 2.87 -16.05 -12.74
N GLY A 211 3.20 -14.86 -13.24
CA GLY A 211 3.12 -14.50 -14.66
C GLY A 211 1.73 -14.08 -15.14
N TYR A 212 0.67 -14.26 -14.33
CA TYR A 212 -0.70 -13.90 -14.67
C TYR A 212 -1.06 -12.49 -14.21
N ASP A 213 -2.04 -11.86 -14.84
CA ASP A 213 -2.59 -10.62 -14.30
C ASP A 213 -3.47 -10.89 -13.08
N TRP A 214 -3.39 -10.00 -12.08
CA TRP A 214 -4.15 -10.10 -10.84
C TRP A 214 -4.88 -8.79 -10.58
N ASP A 215 -6.08 -8.92 -10.05
CA ASP A 215 -6.92 -7.80 -9.67
C ASP A 215 -7.60 -8.07 -8.31
N TYR A 216 -8.28 -7.07 -7.77
CA TYR A 216 -8.97 -7.19 -6.50
C TYR A 216 -10.22 -6.31 -6.38
N ASP A 217 -11.13 -6.74 -5.52
CA ASP A 217 -12.24 -5.96 -5.00
C ASP A 217 -12.04 -5.69 -3.51
N LEU A 218 -12.17 -4.43 -3.09
CA LEU A 218 -12.21 -4.10 -1.66
C LEU A 218 -13.64 -4.28 -1.15
N ILE A 219 -13.86 -5.34 -0.36
CA ILE A 219 -15.18 -5.77 0.14
C ILE A 219 -15.56 -4.98 1.39
N GLU A 220 -14.62 -4.81 2.31
CA GLU A 220 -14.81 -4.03 3.53
C GLU A 220 -13.68 -3.01 3.69
N PHE A 221 -14.07 -1.76 3.99
CA PHE A 221 -13.13 -0.67 4.27
C PHE A 221 -13.38 -0.11 5.67
N ASN A 222 -12.37 -0.24 6.54
CA ASN A 222 -12.30 0.41 7.85
C ASN A 222 -13.50 0.11 8.77
N LYS A 223 -13.93 -1.17 8.90
CA LYS A 223 -15.01 -1.59 9.81
C LYS A 223 -14.86 -3.01 10.40
N PRO A 224 -14.17 -3.22 11.53
CA PRO A 224 -13.03 -2.50 12.11
C PRO A 224 -11.71 -2.75 11.35
N HIS A 225 -11.75 -3.63 10.35
CA HIS A 225 -10.65 -4.06 9.50
C HIS A 225 -10.91 -3.70 8.03
N CYS A 226 -9.97 -4.06 7.16
CA CYS A 226 -10.21 -4.08 5.71
C CYS A 226 -10.22 -5.53 5.21
N ILE A 227 -11.13 -5.85 4.28
CA ILE A 227 -11.17 -7.12 3.56
C ILE A 227 -11.13 -6.84 2.07
N ALA A 228 -10.23 -7.51 1.36
CA ALA A 228 -10.19 -7.48 -0.10
C ALA A 228 -10.21 -8.90 -0.66
N LYS A 229 -10.91 -9.09 -1.78
CA LYS A 229 -10.88 -10.33 -2.57
C LYS A 229 -9.92 -10.13 -3.73
N ALA A 230 -8.81 -10.87 -3.75
CA ALA A 230 -7.86 -10.90 -4.86
C ALA A 230 -8.16 -12.10 -5.79
N TYR A 231 -8.04 -11.88 -7.09
CA TYR A 231 -8.35 -12.87 -8.11
C TYR A 231 -7.46 -12.69 -9.35
N MET A 232 -7.26 -13.78 -10.08
CA MET A 232 -6.53 -13.80 -11.34
C MET A 232 -7.47 -13.39 -12.48
N LEU A 233 -6.96 -12.63 -13.46
CA LEU A 233 -7.68 -12.18 -14.66
C LEU A 233 -7.56 -13.14 -15.84
#